data_AF-A0A218VG99-F1
#
_entry.id   AF-A0A218VG99-F1
#
_cell.length_a   1.000
_cell.length_b   1.000
_cell.length_c   1.000
_cell.angle_alpha   90.00
_cell.angle_beta   90.00
_cell.angle_gamma   90.00
#
_symmetry.space_group_name_H-M   'P 1'
#
loop_
_entity.id
_entity.type
_entity.pdbx_description
1 polymer ?
#
loop_
_entity_poly.entity_id
_entity_poly.type
_entity_poly.pdbx_seq_one_letter_code
_entity_poly.pdbx_strand_id
1 'polypeptide(L)'
;MDAQVLGGALQGISEVCVISFSGCEKDVLIEILTQRCNSQRLMIAEAYRDMYGRDLITDLKENLSHHFKEVMVGLMYPPASYDAHELWHALKGVDTEEKCLIDILASRSNMEIFQMKEAYLMQYNTDLQQDIDSETSGHFRDTLMNLAQGTRMEGYADPSTAAQDAMILWEACQQKTGEHKNMLQMILCNRSHQQLWMGNPAVQLFEYSLKEKRSVCVMRVLAPCHNPGVLPVLAKPSKEVVLLEWDVLTSVINRFARYNKTRFFFSTPPPQVFQEFQNIAGQDIVDAINECYDGYFQELLVAIVLCIRDKPSYFAYRLYNAIHDFGFHNKTVIRILIARSEIDLMNIRQRYKERYGKSLFHDIKHFASGHYESALLAICAGDTEDY
;
A
#
# COMPACT_ATOMS: atom_id res chain seq x y z
N MET A 1 25.62 11.49 17.21
CA MET A 1 25.79 10.25 18.01
C MET A 1 25.56 9.04 17.11
N ASP A 2 24.39 8.88 16.49
CA ASP A 2 24.11 7.75 15.58
C ASP A 2 25.17 7.54 14.49
N ALA A 3 25.59 8.59 13.77
CA ALA A 3 26.65 8.49 12.76
C ALA A 3 27.97 7.91 13.32
N GLN A 4 28.33 8.29 14.55
CA GLN A 4 29.53 7.79 15.22
C GLN A 4 29.42 6.30 15.53
N VAL A 5 28.26 5.89 16.03
CA VAL A 5 27.96 4.50 16.40
C VAL A 5 27.96 3.61 15.15
N LEU A 6 27.35 4.06 14.06
CA LEU A 6 27.39 3.35 12.77
C LEU A 6 28.82 3.23 12.22
N GLY A 7 29.64 4.27 12.37
CA GLY A 7 31.06 4.23 11.98
C GLY A 7 31.85 3.15 12.71
N GLY A 8 31.65 3.03 14.02
CA GLY A 8 32.27 1.96 14.82
C GLY A 8 31.78 0.56 14.41
N ALA A 9 30.46 0.40 14.20
CA ALA A 9 29.88 -0.88 13.79
C ALA A 9 30.40 -1.34 12.42
N LEU A 10 30.50 -0.43 11.44
CA LEU A 10 30.98 -0.76 10.09
C LEU A 10 32.49 -1.06 10.04
N GLN A 11 33.30 -0.41 10.88
CA GLN A 11 34.72 -0.79 11.04
C GLN A 11 34.88 -2.18 11.67
N GLY A 12 34.05 -2.52 12.66
CA GLY A 12 34.04 -3.86 13.27
C GLY A 12 33.63 -4.96 12.29
N ILE A 13 32.84 -4.65 11.26
CA ILE A 13 32.43 -5.61 10.22
C ILE A 13 33.57 -5.86 9.20
N SER A 14 34.45 -4.87 8.96
CA SER A 14 35.50 -4.94 7.93
C SER A 14 36.82 -5.54 8.44
N GLU A 15 37.11 -5.45 9.74
CA GLU A 15 38.30 -6.07 10.32
C GLU A 15 38.07 -7.57 10.63
N VAL A 16 38.92 -8.45 10.08
CA VAL A 16 39.02 -9.86 10.51
C VAL A 16 39.63 -9.88 11.92
N CYS A 17 38.84 -9.55 12.95
CA CYS A 17 39.35 -9.47 14.31
C CYS A 17 38.97 -10.70 15.13
N VAL A 18 40.00 -11.32 15.67
CA VAL A 18 40.11 -12.66 16.29
C VAL A 18 39.56 -12.69 17.73
N ILE A 19 38.59 -11.84 18.08
CA ILE A 19 37.90 -11.93 19.38
C ILE A 19 36.40 -11.74 19.16
N SER A 20 35.71 -12.88 19.11
CA SER A 20 34.28 -13.00 18.92
C SER A 20 33.51 -12.39 20.09
N PHE A 21 32.98 -11.18 19.93
CA PHE A 21 31.67 -10.86 20.50
C PHE A 21 30.63 -11.24 19.45
N SER A 22 30.21 -12.50 19.47
CA SER A 22 29.24 -13.02 18.53
C SER A 22 27.88 -12.36 18.78
N GLY A 23 27.56 -11.29 18.06
CA GLY A 23 26.21 -10.74 17.95
C GLY A 23 26.01 -9.22 17.87
N CYS A 24 27.05 -8.36 17.83
CA CYS A 24 26.84 -6.96 18.27
C CYS A 24 26.76 -5.86 17.19
N GLU A 25 27.31 -6.03 15.97
CA GLU A 25 27.45 -4.91 15.02
C GLU A 25 26.27 -4.73 14.07
N LYS A 26 25.70 -5.84 13.56
CA LYS A 26 24.53 -5.78 12.67
C LYS A 26 23.26 -5.42 13.43
N ASP A 27 23.18 -5.77 14.71
CA ASP A 27 22.07 -5.38 15.58
C ASP A 27 22.06 -3.86 15.81
N VAL A 28 23.24 -3.24 15.93
CA VAL A 28 23.37 -1.77 15.96
C VAL A 28 22.85 -1.12 14.68
N LEU A 29 23.15 -1.69 13.51
CA LEU A 29 22.60 -1.20 12.25
C LEU A 29 21.07 -1.28 12.25
N ILE A 30 20.50 -2.39 12.72
CA ILE A 30 19.05 -2.59 12.81
C ILE A 30 18.45 -1.57 13.79
N GLU A 31 18.98 -1.46 15.01
CA GLU A 31 18.47 -0.58 16.06
C GLU A 31 18.47 0.89 15.62
N ILE A 32 19.47 1.33 14.87
CA ILE A 32 19.53 2.71 14.38
C ILE A 32 18.69 2.87 13.12
N LEU A 33 18.93 2.10 12.05
CA LEU A 33 18.36 2.38 10.73
C LEU A 33 16.88 2.01 10.61
N THR A 34 16.35 1.15 11.48
CA THR A 34 14.91 0.82 11.49
C THR A 34 14.11 1.71 12.46
N GLN A 35 14.77 2.40 13.39
CA GLN A 35 14.13 3.24 14.41
C GLN A 35 14.34 4.75 14.16
N ARG A 36 14.77 5.12 12.96
CA ARG A 36 14.93 6.50 12.51
C ARG A 36 14.12 6.70 11.24
N CYS A 37 13.36 7.80 11.17
CA CYS A 37 12.64 8.13 9.95
C CYS A 37 13.62 8.47 8.82
N ASN A 38 13.16 8.48 7.58
CA ASN A 38 14.00 8.71 6.41
C ASN A 38 14.77 10.03 6.52
N SER A 39 14.12 11.12 6.91
CA SER A 39 14.79 12.41 7.10
C SER A 39 15.91 12.35 8.14
N GLN A 40 15.72 11.61 9.24
CA GLN A 40 16.77 11.40 10.24
C GLN A 40 17.93 10.57 9.67
N ARG A 41 17.64 9.52 8.88
CA ARG A 41 18.66 8.70 8.22
C ARG A 41 19.51 9.51 7.24
N LEU A 42 18.91 10.45 6.51
CA LEU A 42 19.65 11.36 5.63
C LEU A 42 20.57 12.31 6.42
N MET A 43 20.09 12.88 7.53
CA MET A 43 20.95 13.67 8.43
C MET A 43 22.10 12.83 9.02
N ILE A 44 21.85 11.56 9.33
CA ILE A 44 22.88 10.63 9.80
C ILE A 44 23.91 10.37 8.70
N ALA A 45 23.49 10.18 7.45
CA ALA A 45 24.39 9.97 6.31
C ALA A 45 25.28 11.22 6.06
N GLU A 46 24.71 12.42 6.16
CA GLU A 46 25.47 13.66 6.07
C GLU A 46 26.51 13.78 7.20
N ALA A 47 26.09 13.59 8.45
CA ALA A 47 27.00 13.62 9.59
C ALA A 47 28.10 12.54 9.49
N TYR A 48 27.77 11.35 8.98
CA TYR A 48 28.74 10.28 8.74
C TYR A 48 29.80 10.71 7.73
N ARG A 49 29.40 11.34 6.63
CA ARG A 49 30.31 11.90 5.62
C ARG A 49 31.23 12.96 6.22
N ASP A 50 30.68 13.87 7.02
CA ASP A 50 31.47 14.94 7.65
C ASP A 50 32.48 14.40 8.67
N MET A 51 32.12 13.34 9.40
CA MET A 51 32.97 12.72 10.41
C MET A 51 34.08 11.84 9.83
N TYR A 52 33.77 11.06 8.80
CA TYR A 52 34.64 9.99 8.31
C TYR A 52 35.19 10.23 6.90
N GLY A 53 34.69 11.25 6.18
CA GLY A 53 35.05 11.50 4.77
C GLY A 53 34.60 10.38 3.82
N ARG A 54 33.67 9.51 4.25
CA ARG A 54 33.17 8.35 3.50
C ARG A 54 31.66 8.45 3.30
N ASP A 55 31.16 7.80 2.26
CA ASP A 55 29.72 7.71 2.01
C ASP A 55 29.10 6.50 2.72
N LEU A 56 28.12 6.74 3.59
CA LEU A 56 27.49 5.69 4.40
C LEU A 56 26.81 4.61 3.53
N ILE A 57 26.17 5.01 2.44
CA ILE A 57 25.47 4.05 1.55
C ILE A 57 26.49 3.14 0.86
N THR A 58 27.61 3.70 0.42
CA THR A 58 28.73 2.96 -0.17
C THR A 58 29.32 1.98 0.84
N ASP A 59 29.61 2.44 2.07
CA ASP A 59 30.13 1.55 3.12
C ASP A 59 29.13 0.42 3.45
N LEU A 60 27.82 0.69 3.50
CA LEU A 60 26.81 -0.37 3.69
C LEU A 60 26.81 -1.37 2.53
N LYS A 61 26.97 -0.90 1.28
CA LYS A 61 27.00 -1.76 0.08
C LYS A 61 28.23 -2.67 0.04
N GLU A 62 29.37 -2.19 0.51
CA GLU A 62 30.65 -2.90 0.52
C GLU A 62 30.77 -3.90 1.69
N ASN A 63 30.22 -3.55 2.85
CA ASN A 63 30.39 -4.34 4.08
C ASN A 63 29.24 -5.32 4.37
N LEU A 64 28.09 -5.18 3.70
CA LEU A 64 26.94 -6.06 3.87
C LEU A 64 26.71 -6.96 2.64
N SER A 65 26.00 -8.06 2.85
CA SER A 65 25.69 -9.03 1.79
C SER A 65 24.22 -9.44 1.79
N HIS A 66 23.79 -10.00 0.65
CA HIS A 66 22.47 -10.59 0.42
C HIS A 66 21.30 -9.65 0.80
N HIS A 67 20.15 -10.22 1.19
CA HIS A 67 18.93 -9.48 1.51
C HIS A 67 19.06 -8.54 2.71
N PHE A 68 19.98 -8.82 3.65
CA PHE A 68 20.25 -7.88 4.74
C PHE A 68 20.84 -6.56 4.22
N LYS A 69 21.76 -6.62 3.23
CA LYS A 69 22.26 -5.42 2.54
C LYS A 69 21.11 -4.68 1.86
N GLU A 70 20.26 -5.39 1.13
CA GLU A 70 19.14 -4.78 0.39
C GLU A 70 18.22 -3.99 1.33
N VAL A 71 17.91 -4.54 2.52
CA VAL A 71 17.11 -3.81 3.52
C VAL A 71 17.85 -2.58 4.05
N MET A 72 19.07 -2.74 4.56
CA MET A 72 19.81 -1.63 5.18
C MET A 72 20.09 -0.49 4.18
N VAL A 73 20.43 -0.84 2.93
CA VAL A 73 20.68 0.14 1.87
C VAL A 73 19.39 0.80 1.41
N GLY A 74 18.32 0.04 1.17
CA GLY A 74 17.04 0.60 0.70
C GLY A 74 16.42 1.58 1.69
N LEU A 75 16.58 1.31 3.00
CA LEU A 75 16.19 2.21 4.08
C LEU A 75 16.86 3.60 3.98
N MET A 76 18.04 3.71 3.35
CA MET A 76 18.75 4.98 3.21
C MET A 76 18.30 5.84 2.02
N TYR A 77 17.52 5.29 1.08
CA TYR A 77 17.04 6.05 -0.07
C TYR A 77 15.89 6.99 0.32
N PRO A 78 15.87 8.25 -0.15
CA PRO A 78 14.65 9.06 -0.14
C PRO A 78 13.51 8.33 -0.89
N PRO A 79 12.23 8.47 -0.51
CA PRO A 79 11.13 7.67 -1.08
C PRO A 79 11.08 7.66 -2.62
N ALA A 80 11.11 8.83 -3.26
CA ALA A 80 11.11 8.95 -4.71
C ALA A 80 12.36 8.34 -5.36
N SER A 81 13.51 8.44 -4.68
CA SER A 81 14.78 7.85 -5.11
C SER A 81 14.79 6.32 -4.99
N TYR A 82 14.09 5.76 -3.99
CA TYR A 82 13.93 4.33 -3.83
C TYR A 82 13.04 3.75 -4.94
N ASP A 83 11.89 4.39 -5.21
CA ASP A 83 11.01 3.96 -6.31
C ASP A 83 11.73 4.03 -7.66
N ALA A 84 12.49 5.09 -7.92
CA ALA A 84 13.30 5.21 -9.13
C ALA A 84 14.33 4.08 -9.25
N HIS A 85 14.99 3.71 -8.15
CA HIS A 85 15.95 2.62 -8.09
C HIS A 85 15.29 1.26 -8.40
N GLU A 86 14.15 0.98 -7.78
CA GLU A 86 13.40 -0.26 -8.00
C GLU A 86 12.88 -0.36 -9.44
N LEU A 87 12.38 0.73 -10.02
CA LEU A 87 11.94 0.75 -11.43
C LEU A 87 13.11 0.57 -12.40
N TRP A 88 14.25 1.22 -12.16
CA TRP A 88 15.41 1.09 -13.05
C TRP A 88 15.92 -0.35 -13.06
N HIS A 89 16.04 -0.97 -11.88
CA HIS A 89 16.44 -2.38 -11.80
C HIS A 89 15.38 -3.34 -12.35
N ALA A 90 14.10 -3.01 -12.25
CA ALA A 90 13.03 -3.79 -12.85
C ALA A 90 12.99 -3.70 -14.38
N LEU A 91 13.48 -2.60 -14.97
CA LEU A 91 13.51 -2.39 -16.42
C LEU A 91 14.84 -2.85 -17.04
N LYS A 92 15.97 -2.55 -16.40
CA LYS A 92 17.33 -2.80 -16.91
C LYS A 92 18.00 -4.01 -16.28
N GLY A 93 17.26 -4.79 -15.48
CA GLY A 93 17.70 -6.08 -14.95
C GLY A 93 17.93 -7.12 -16.04
N VAL A 94 18.38 -8.31 -15.64
CA VAL A 94 18.57 -9.45 -16.57
C VAL A 94 17.25 -9.82 -17.25
N ASP A 95 16.16 -9.76 -16.49
CA ASP A 95 14.79 -9.91 -16.95
C ASP A 95 13.97 -8.74 -16.40
N THR A 96 12.90 -8.38 -17.12
CA THR A 96 11.95 -7.37 -16.66
C THR A 96 11.18 -7.89 -15.45
N GLU A 97 11.08 -7.09 -14.38
CA GLU A 97 10.30 -7.46 -13.18
C GLU A 97 8.92 -6.77 -13.24
N GLU A 98 7.99 -7.28 -14.04
CA GLU A 98 6.69 -6.62 -14.31
C GLU A 98 5.88 -6.39 -13.04
N LYS A 99 5.97 -7.32 -12.08
CA LYS A 99 5.33 -7.20 -10.77
C LYS A 99 5.80 -5.98 -9.97
N CYS A 100 7.06 -5.57 -10.14
CA CYS A 100 7.60 -4.33 -9.55
C CYS A 100 7.00 -3.10 -10.22
N LEU A 101 6.97 -3.08 -11.56
CA LEU A 101 6.36 -2.00 -12.35
C LEU A 101 4.89 -1.79 -11.95
N ILE A 102 4.13 -2.89 -11.84
CA ILE A 102 2.73 -2.90 -11.42
C ILE A 102 2.57 -2.32 -10.01
N ASP A 103 3.36 -2.80 -9.03
CA ASP A 103 3.26 -2.36 -7.63
C ASP A 103 3.46 -0.85 -7.47
N ILE A 104 4.48 -0.32 -8.16
CA ILE A 104 4.85 1.08 -8.04
C ILE A 104 3.84 1.93 -8.81
N LEU A 105 3.71 1.72 -10.13
CA LEU A 105 2.95 2.64 -10.98
C LEU A 105 1.44 2.62 -10.71
N ALA A 106 0.87 1.50 -10.28
CA ALA A 106 -0.57 1.44 -9.96
C ALA A 106 -0.92 2.10 -8.61
N SER A 107 0.06 2.28 -7.70
CA SER A 107 -0.20 2.71 -6.33
C SER A 107 0.22 4.15 -6.01
N ARG A 108 1.11 4.75 -6.81
CA ARG A 108 1.61 6.12 -6.57
C ARG A 108 0.64 7.20 -7.03
N SER A 109 0.62 8.29 -6.29
CA SER A 109 -0.11 9.52 -6.60
C SER A 109 0.60 10.37 -7.66
N ASN A 110 -0.09 11.36 -8.22
CA ASN A 110 0.48 12.29 -9.21
C ASN A 110 1.79 12.93 -8.72
N MET A 111 1.82 13.38 -7.45
CA MET A 111 3.01 14.00 -6.86
C MET A 111 4.17 13.01 -6.68
N GLU A 112 3.86 11.79 -6.21
CA GLU A 112 4.88 10.73 -6.07
C GLU A 112 5.45 10.33 -7.44
N ILE A 113 4.61 10.20 -8.48
CA ILE A 113 5.06 9.92 -9.85
C ILE A 113 5.96 11.04 -10.38
N PHE A 114 5.59 12.31 -10.16
CA PHE A 114 6.40 13.45 -10.57
C PHE A 114 7.79 13.41 -9.91
N GLN A 115 7.85 13.26 -8.58
CA GLN A 115 9.11 13.22 -7.84
C GLN A 115 9.97 12.00 -8.23
N MET A 116 9.34 10.85 -8.45
CA MET A 116 10.01 9.63 -8.88
C MET A 116 10.65 9.78 -10.26
N LYS A 117 9.99 10.45 -11.22
CA LYS A 117 10.55 10.71 -12.55
C LYS A 117 11.76 11.64 -12.49
N GLU A 118 11.70 12.69 -11.68
CA GLU A 118 12.85 13.57 -11.44
C GLU A 118 14.01 12.78 -10.84
N ALA A 119 13.75 11.96 -9.82
CA ALA A 119 14.78 11.13 -9.20
C ALA A 119 15.38 10.10 -10.18
N TYR A 120 14.56 9.47 -11.03
CA TYR A 120 15.00 8.52 -12.04
C TYR A 120 15.95 9.18 -13.06
N LEU A 121 15.56 10.34 -13.59
CA LEU A 121 16.37 11.09 -14.53
C LEU A 121 17.69 11.53 -13.89
N MET A 122 17.67 12.03 -12.66
CA MET A 122 18.87 12.47 -11.96
C MET A 122 19.84 11.32 -11.65
N GLN A 123 19.33 10.13 -11.30
CA GLN A 123 20.18 8.99 -10.93
C GLN A 123 20.74 8.23 -12.13
N TYR A 124 19.93 8.05 -13.18
CA TYR A 124 20.24 7.14 -14.28
C TYR A 124 20.40 7.85 -15.63
N ASN A 125 20.21 9.17 -15.68
CA ASN A 125 20.37 9.99 -16.87
C ASN A 125 19.59 9.48 -18.09
N THR A 126 18.41 8.92 -17.82
CA THR A 126 17.47 8.33 -18.80
C THR A 126 16.04 8.71 -18.37
N ASP A 127 15.11 8.78 -19.34
CA ASP A 127 13.71 9.06 -19.04
C ASP A 127 12.94 7.77 -18.73
N LEU A 128 12.20 7.77 -17.62
CA LEU A 128 11.45 6.59 -17.18
C LEU A 128 10.43 6.12 -18.23
N GLN A 129 9.74 7.04 -18.91
CA GLN A 129 8.75 6.64 -19.92
C GLN A 129 9.41 6.06 -21.17
N GLN A 130 10.57 6.58 -21.58
CA GLN A 130 11.35 5.99 -22.67
C GLN A 130 11.82 4.57 -22.33
N ASP A 131 12.25 4.34 -21.09
CA ASP A 131 12.63 3.00 -20.65
C ASP A 131 11.41 2.06 -20.57
N ILE A 132 10.26 2.52 -20.08
CA ILE A 132 9.02 1.71 -20.14
C ILE A 132 8.65 1.37 -21.59
N ASP A 133 8.73 2.34 -22.51
CA ASP A 133 8.36 2.13 -23.92
C ASP A 133 9.26 1.11 -24.63
N SER A 134 10.56 1.11 -24.28
CA SER A 134 11.55 0.21 -24.89
C SER A 134 11.59 -1.19 -24.28
N GLU A 135 11.30 -1.33 -22.98
CA GLU A 135 11.40 -2.62 -22.27
C GLU A 135 10.06 -3.37 -22.17
N THR A 136 8.93 -2.73 -22.50
CA THR A 136 7.60 -3.38 -22.42
C THR A 136 6.83 -3.25 -23.72
N SER A 137 5.73 -4.01 -23.89
CA SER A 137 4.95 -3.98 -25.14
C SER A 137 3.44 -4.11 -24.93
N GLY A 138 2.68 -3.82 -25.99
CA GLY A 138 1.22 -3.97 -26.04
C GLY A 138 0.47 -3.08 -25.04
N HIS A 139 -0.76 -3.48 -24.70
CA HIS A 139 -1.60 -2.72 -23.77
C HIS A 139 -1.03 -2.65 -22.34
N PHE A 140 -0.15 -3.59 -21.96
CA PHE A 140 0.58 -3.51 -20.70
C PHE A 140 1.48 -2.26 -20.67
N ARG A 141 2.35 -2.10 -21.69
CA ARG A 141 3.17 -0.89 -21.87
C ARG A 141 2.32 0.37 -21.89
N ASP A 142 1.27 0.39 -22.72
CA ASP A 142 0.46 1.59 -22.91
C ASP A 142 -0.23 2.02 -21.60
N THR A 143 -0.63 1.05 -20.76
CA THR A 143 -1.19 1.31 -19.44
C THR A 143 -0.13 1.83 -18.46
N LEU A 144 1.07 1.24 -18.42
CA LEU A 144 2.18 1.74 -17.60
C LEU A 144 2.55 3.19 -17.98
N MET A 145 2.59 3.48 -19.28
CA MET A 145 2.85 4.83 -19.81
C MET A 145 1.77 5.81 -19.36
N ASN A 146 0.49 5.42 -19.40
CA ASN A 146 -0.60 6.25 -18.90
C ASN A 146 -0.48 6.56 -17.40
N LEU A 147 -0.08 5.58 -16.58
CA LEU A 147 0.17 5.81 -15.15
C LEU A 147 1.39 6.70 -14.91
N ALA A 148 2.48 6.49 -15.66
CA ALA A 148 3.73 7.24 -15.56
C ALA A 148 3.61 8.71 -16.05
N GLN A 149 2.49 9.11 -16.65
CA GLN A 149 2.20 10.53 -16.88
C GLN A 149 1.98 11.28 -15.56
N GLY A 150 1.39 10.63 -14.54
CA GLY A 150 1.11 11.27 -13.25
C GLY A 150 0.08 12.39 -13.33
N THR A 151 -0.90 12.27 -14.23
CA THR A 151 -1.91 13.30 -14.55
C THR A 151 -3.34 12.84 -14.27
N ARG A 152 -3.53 11.88 -13.34
CA ARG A 152 -4.88 11.42 -12.96
C ARG A 152 -5.73 12.60 -12.51
N MET A 153 -6.98 12.66 -12.99
CA MET A 153 -7.91 13.72 -12.66
C MET A 153 -8.18 13.79 -11.15
N GLU A 154 -8.39 15.00 -10.65
CA GLU A 154 -8.83 15.26 -9.28
C GLU A 154 -10.22 15.90 -9.31
N GLY A 155 -11.11 15.48 -8.41
CA GLY A 155 -12.47 16.02 -8.35
C GLY A 155 -13.51 15.00 -7.88
N TYR A 156 -14.72 15.51 -7.67
CA TYR A 156 -15.90 14.75 -7.24
C TYR A 156 -16.48 13.88 -8.34
N ALA A 157 -17.24 12.87 -7.94
CA ALA A 157 -17.93 12.00 -8.89
C ALA A 157 -19.11 12.72 -9.56
N ASP A 158 -19.21 12.58 -10.88
CA ASP A 158 -20.38 12.94 -11.68
C ASP A 158 -21.20 11.67 -12.00
N PRO A 159 -22.49 11.60 -11.60
CA PRO A 159 -23.35 10.42 -11.81
C PRO A 159 -23.54 10.05 -13.29
N SER A 160 -23.66 11.03 -14.19
CA SER A 160 -23.87 10.76 -15.62
C SER A 160 -22.62 10.13 -16.23
N THR A 161 -21.45 10.69 -15.92
CA THR A 161 -20.15 10.15 -16.31
C THR A 161 -19.93 8.77 -15.71
N ALA A 162 -20.36 8.54 -14.46
CA ALA A 162 -20.22 7.25 -13.80
C ALA A 162 -20.98 6.14 -14.55
N ALA A 163 -22.23 6.40 -14.91
CA ALA A 163 -23.05 5.46 -15.67
C ALA A 163 -22.47 5.20 -17.08
N GLN A 164 -21.99 6.24 -17.75
CA GLN A 164 -21.39 6.12 -19.08
C GLN A 164 -20.09 5.31 -19.06
N ASP A 165 -19.17 5.65 -18.16
CA ASP A 165 -17.90 4.95 -18.02
C ASP A 165 -18.12 3.48 -17.61
N ALA A 166 -19.10 3.21 -16.73
CA ALA A 166 -19.47 1.85 -16.36
C ALA A 166 -19.95 1.01 -17.55
N MET A 167 -20.75 1.59 -18.44
CA MET A 167 -21.18 0.94 -19.68
C MET A 167 -19.98 0.64 -20.59
N ILE A 168 -19.05 1.60 -20.76
CA ILE A 168 -17.85 1.42 -21.58
C ILE A 168 -16.96 0.30 -21.01
N LEU A 169 -16.78 0.25 -19.69
CA LEU A 169 -16.02 -0.82 -19.04
C LEU A 169 -16.67 -2.19 -19.24
N TRP A 170 -18.00 -2.26 -19.16
CA TRP A 170 -18.75 -3.48 -19.43
C TRP A 170 -18.60 -3.92 -20.89
N GLU A 171 -18.80 -3.02 -21.85
CA GLU A 171 -18.60 -3.30 -23.28
C GLU A 171 -17.17 -3.76 -23.56
N ALA A 172 -16.17 -3.18 -22.87
CA ALA A 172 -14.79 -3.58 -23.06
C ALA A 172 -14.50 -5.02 -22.63
N CYS A 173 -15.15 -5.47 -21.55
CA CYS A 173 -15.12 -6.85 -21.10
C CYS A 173 -15.80 -7.81 -22.11
N GLN A 174 -16.89 -7.38 -22.75
CA GLN A 174 -17.60 -8.19 -23.73
C GLN A 174 -16.85 -8.31 -25.07
N GLN A 175 -16.35 -7.20 -25.60
CA GLN A 175 -15.80 -7.13 -26.96
C GLN A 175 -14.32 -7.46 -27.03
N LYS A 176 -13.53 -7.09 -26.01
CA LYS A 176 -12.10 -7.40 -25.87
C LYS A 176 -11.21 -6.96 -27.05
N THR A 177 -11.67 -6.08 -27.93
CA THR A 177 -10.87 -5.55 -29.04
C THR A 177 -9.83 -4.54 -28.55
N GLY A 178 -8.81 -4.24 -29.37
CA GLY A 178 -7.77 -3.28 -28.99
C GLY A 178 -8.31 -1.88 -28.67
N GLU A 179 -9.33 -1.42 -29.40
CA GLU A 179 -10.01 -0.14 -29.13
C GLU A 179 -10.71 -0.15 -27.76
N HIS A 180 -11.39 -1.24 -27.43
CA HIS A 180 -12.06 -1.40 -26.14
C HIS A 180 -11.06 -1.48 -24.97
N LYS A 181 -9.92 -2.17 -25.15
CA LYS A 181 -8.82 -2.18 -24.18
C LYS A 181 -8.27 -0.77 -23.95
N ASN A 182 -8.15 0.03 -25.01
CA ASN A 182 -7.72 1.43 -24.92
C ASN A 182 -8.73 2.30 -24.15
N MET A 183 -10.03 2.13 -24.39
CA MET A 183 -11.06 2.85 -23.63
C MET A 183 -11.02 2.48 -22.13
N LEU A 184 -10.90 1.18 -21.84
CA LEU A 184 -10.83 0.67 -20.47
C LEU A 184 -9.62 1.22 -19.70
N GLN A 185 -8.41 1.17 -20.29
CA GLN A 185 -7.21 1.70 -19.64
C GLN A 185 -7.32 3.24 -19.46
N MET A 186 -7.93 3.96 -20.41
CA MET A 186 -8.11 5.41 -20.31
C MET A 186 -9.02 5.78 -19.13
N ILE A 187 -10.11 5.05 -18.91
CA ILE A 187 -11.00 5.26 -17.76
C ILE A 187 -10.26 4.97 -16.46
N LEU A 188 -9.65 3.78 -16.34
CA LEU A 188 -9.03 3.34 -15.08
C LEU A 188 -7.78 4.16 -14.70
N CYS A 189 -7.00 4.64 -15.67
CA CYS A 189 -5.80 5.43 -15.40
C CYS A 189 -6.09 6.92 -15.12
N ASN A 190 -7.12 7.50 -15.76
CA ASN A 190 -7.31 8.96 -15.75
C ASN A 190 -8.44 9.45 -14.85
N ARG A 191 -9.53 8.69 -14.65
CA ARG A 191 -10.64 9.15 -13.80
C ARG A 191 -10.18 9.35 -12.36
N SER A 192 -10.79 10.32 -11.68
CA SER A 192 -10.45 10.58 -10.28
C SER A 192 -10.79 9.38 -9.42
N HIS A 193 -10.10 9.25 -8.28
CA HIS A 193 -10.41 8.20 -7.32
C HIS A 193 -11.89 8.26 -6.94
N GLN A 194 -12.43 9.45 -6.65
CA GLN A 194 -13.84 9.59 -6.27
C GLN A 194 -14.82 9.21 -7.38
N GLN A 195 -14.49 9.47 -8.65
CA GLN A 195 -15.30 9.03 -9.80
C GLN A 195 -15.34 7.50 -9.89
N LEU A 196 -14.19 6.84 -9.69
CA LEU A 196 -14.07 5.39 -9.80
C LEU A 196 -14.65 4.66 -8.58
N TRP A 197 -14.37 5.16 -7.38
CA TRP A 197 -14.73 4.54 -6.11
C TRP A 197 -14.54 5.49 -4.90
N MET A 198 -15.50 5.53 -3.98
CA MET A 198 -15.35 6.23 -2.69
C MET A 198 -15.47 5.31 -1.46
N GLY A 199 -15.48 4.00 -1.66
CA GLY A 199 -15.82 3.07 -0.58
C GLY A 199 -17.24 3.27 -0.08
N ASN A 200 -17.59 2.57 0.99
CA ASN A 200 -18.85 2.77 1.67
C ASN A 200 -18.69 3.96 2.65
N PRO A 201 -19.30 5.13 2.42
CA PRO A 201 -19.15 6.29 3.31
C PRO A 201 -19.50 6.04 4.79
N ALA A 202 -20.30 5.01 5.13
CA ALA A 202 -20.60 4.67 6.51
C ALA A 202 -19.35 4.14 7.24
N VAL A 203 -18.48 3.41 6.53
CA VAL A 203 -17.21 2.89 7.08
C VAL A 203 -16.22 4.05 7.29
N GLN A 204 -16.16 4.99 6.34
CA GLN A 204 -15.23 6.11 6.40
C GLN A 204 -15.58 7.12 7.51
N LEU A 205 -16.88 7.39 7.72
CA LEU A 205 -17.37 8.19 8.84
C LEU A 205 -17.13 7.49 10.20
N PHE A 206 -17.25 6.16 10.26
CA PHE A 206 -17.01 5.39 11.48
C PHE A 206 -15.52 5.37 11.87
N GLU A 207 -14.62 5.15 10.90
CA GLU A 207 -13.17 5.18 11.12
C GLU A 207 -12.67 6.57 11.53
N TYR A 208 -13.19 7.65 10.90
CA TYR A 208 -12.84 9.02 11.26
C TYR A 208 -13.27 9.34 12.71
N SER A 209 -14.45 8.86 13.12
CA SER A 209 -14.96 9.06 14.48
C SER A 209 -14.19 8.25 15.54
N LEU A 210 -13.65 7.08 15.18
CA LEU A 210 -12.80 6.29 16.08
C LEU A 210 -11.40 6.90 16.26
N LYS A 211 -10.84 7.50 15.20
CA LYS A 211 -9.49 8.11 15.22
C LYS A 211 -9.40 9.37 16.07
N GLU A 212 -10.45 10.19 16.15
CA GLU A 212 -10.34 11.48 16.86
C GLU A 212 -10.43 11.38 18.40
N LYS A 213 -10.81 10.24 19.02
CA LYS A 213 -11.12 10.14 20.47
C LYS A 213 -11.99 11.30 21.00
N ARG A 214 -12.63 12.06 20.12
CA ARG A 214 -13.63 13.06 20.47
C ARG A 214 -14.90 12.26 20.65
N SER A 215 -15.38 12.28 21.88
CA SER A 215 -16.69 11.82 22.29
C SER A 215 -17.79 12.53 21.48
N VAL A 216 -17.93 12.20 20.21
CA VAL A 216 -19.24 12.21 19.59
C VAL A 216 -19.87 10.93 20.08
N CYS A 217 -21.00 11.05 20.78
CA CYS A 217 -21.80 9.93 21.22
C CYS A 217 -21.97 8.92 20.07
N VAL A 218 -21.11 7.90 20.02
CA VAL A 218 -21.59 6.56 19.77
C VAL A 218 -22.50 6.35 20.98
N MET A 219 -23.77 6.70 20.83
CA MET A 219 -24.79 6.17 21.71
C MET A 219 -24.62 4.67 21.59
N ARG A 220 -23.86 4.11 22.54
CA ARG A 220 -24.19 2.85 23.18
C ARG A 220 -25.71 2.84 23.18
N VAL A 221 -26.32 1.94 22.41
CA VAL A 221 -27.76 1.79 22.34
C VAL A 221 -28.24 1.42 23.74
N LEU A 222 -28.37 2.43 24.59
CA LEU A 222 -29.17 2.43 25.78
C LEU A 222 -30.56 2.69 25.24
N ALA A 223 -31.20 1.63 24.76
CA ALA A 223 -32.65 1.65 24.67
C ALA A 223 -33.16 2.01 26.07
N PRO A 224 -33.98 3.06 26.26
CA PRO A 224 -34.69 3.23 27.49
C PRO A 224 -35.81 2.19 27.51
N CYS A 225 -35.50 1.00 28.01
CA CYS A 225 -36.53 0.00 28.33
C CYS A 225 -37.37 0.54 29.49
N HIS A 226 -38.51 1.15 29.19
CA HIS A 226 -39.62 1.23 30.12
C HIS A 226 -40.25 -0.16 30.24
N ASN A 227 -39.65 -1.04 31.06
CA ASN A 227 -40.37 -2.16 31.66
C ASN A 227 -39.68 -2.59 32.97
N PRO A 228 -40.28 -2.34 34.15
CA PRO A 228 -39.69 -2.74 35.42
C PRO A 228 -39.95 -4.23 35.64
N GLY A 229 -38.98 -5.09 35.34
CA GLY A 229 -39.13 -6.52 35.66
C GLY A 229 -38.11 -7.50 35.11
N VAL A 230 -37.17 -7.11 34.24
CA VAL A 230 -36.17 -8.05 33.71
C VAL A 230 -34.76 -7.52 33.96
N LEU A 231 -34.00 -8.23 34.80
CA LEU A 231 -32.57 -8.00 35.03
C LEU A 231 -31.80 -8.08 33.70
N PRO A 232 -30.87 -7.16 33.40
CA PRO A 232 -30.09 -7.23 32.18
C PRO A 232 -29.07 -8.37 32.28
N VAL A 233 -29.18 -9.35 31.37
CA VAL A 233 -28.06 -10.21 31.03
C VAL A 233 -27.02 -9.32 30.34
N LEU A 234 -25.86 -9.18 30.98
CA LEU A 234 -24.67 -8.56 30.40
C LEU A 234 -24.28 -9.33 29.13
N ALA A 235 -24.59 -8.79 27.95
CA ALA A 235 -24.00 -9.26 26.71
C ALA A 235 -22.51 -8.87 26.72
N LYS A 236 -21.64 -9.86 26.92
CA LYS A 236 -20.21 -9.73 26.63
C LYS A 236 -20.03 -9.34 25.16
N PRO A 237 -18.97 -8.61 24.81
CA PRO A 237 -18.72 -8.21 23.43
C PRO A 237 -18.48 -9.47 22.59
N SER A 238 -19.43 -9.82 21.73
CA SER A 238 -19.21 -10.77 20.63
C SER A 238 -18.63 -10.00 19.45
N LYS A 239 -17.60 -10.58 18.82
CA LYS A 239 -16.81 -10.04 17.71
C LYS A 239 -17.57 -10.02 16.36
N GLU A 240 -18.88 -9.90 16.36
CA GLU A 240 -19.67 -9.92 15.11
C GLU A 240 -20.16 -8.51 14.79
N VAL A 241 -19.42 -7.88 13.87
CA VAL A 241 -19.87 -6.69 13.15
C VAL A 241 -20.91 -7.15 12.13
N VAL A 242 -22.19 -7.00 12.46
CA VAL A 242 -23.26 -7.18 11.47
C VAL A 242 -23.31 -5.93 10.61
N LEU A 243 -22.82 -6.04 9.36
CA LEU A 243 -22.99 -5.01 8.34
C LEU A 243 -24.49 -4.90 8.03
N LEU A 244 -25.12 -3.82 8.49
CA LEU A 244 -26.47 -3.48 8.08
C LEU A 244 -26.41 -2.90 6.66
N GLU A 245 -27.26 -3.39 5.75
CA GLU A 245 -27.47 -2.76 4.44
C GLU A 245 -27.78 -1.27 4.62
N TRP A 246 -27.33 -0.45 3.66
CA TRP A 246 -27.49 1.02 3.68
C TRP A 246 -28.91 1.46 3.98
N ASP A 247 -29.92 0.74 3.49
CA ASP A 247 -31.33 1.04 3.71
C ASP A 247 -31.74 0.88 5.18
N VAL A 248 -31.17 -0.12 5.86
CA VAL A 248 -31.42 -0.38 7.29
C VAL A 248 -30.70 0.66 8.14
N LEU A 249 -29.44 0.97 7.83
CA LEU A 249 -28.66 2.00 8.54
C LEU A 249 -29.32 3.38 8.40
N THR A 250 -29.75 3.73 7.19
CA THR A 250 -30.44 4.98 6.88
C THR A 250 -31.79 5.05 7.59
N SER A 251 -32.53 3.95 7.68
CA SER A 251 -33.79 3.87 8.43
C SER A 251 -33.60 4.08 9.93
N VAL A 252 -32.58 3.47 10.53
CA VAL A 252 -32.24 3.61 11.96
C VAL A 252 -31.82 5.04 12.28
N ILE A 253 -30.91 5.60 11.47
CA ILE A 253 -30.41 6.96 11.60
C ILE A 253 -31.54 7.99 11.41
N ASN A 254 -32.41 7.83 10.41
CA ASN A 254 -33.56 8.72 10.19
C ASN A 254 -34.63 8.62 11.30
N ARG A 255 -34.72 7.47 11.97
CA ARG A 255 -35.60 7.29 13.14
C ARG A 255 -35.03 8.02 14.36
N PHE A 256 -33.71 7.98 14.53
CA PHE A 256 -32.99 8.68 15.58
C PHE A 256 -32.98 10.21 15.39
N ALA A 257 -32.77 10.67 14.15
CA ALA A 257 -32.87 12.05 13.70
C ALA A 257 -34.25 12.67 14.01
N ARG A 258 -35.33 11.92 13.72
CA ARG A 258 -36.72 12.30 14.05
C ARG A 258 -36.94 12.44 15.55
N TYR A 259 -36.39 11.54 16.35
CA TYR A 259 -36.53 11.58 17.81
C TYR A 259 -35.83 12.80 18.43
N ASN A 260 -34.65 13.16 17.92
CA ASN A 260 -33.86 14.29 18.45
C ASN A 260 -34.10 15.63 17.74
N LYS A 261 -35.11 15.72 16.85
CA LYS A 261 -35.38 16.89 15.99
C LYS A 261 -34.13 17.42 15.26
N THR A 262 -33.16 16.54 15.00
CA THR A 262 -31.90 16.87 14.35
C THR A 262 -31.99 16.39 12.92
N ARG A 263 -31.95 17.28 11.94
CA ARG A 263 -31.98 16.89 10.53
C ARG A 263 -30.57 16.54 10.10
N PHE A 264 -30.25 15.25 10.09
CA PHE A 264 -29.04 14.79 9.42
C PHE A 264 -29.31 14.69 7.92
N PHE A 265 -28.60 15.48 7.13
CA PHE A 265 -28.56 15.32 5.69
C PHE A 265 -27.52 14.24 5.37
N PHE A 266 -27.93 12.97 5.40
CA PHE A 266 -27.16 11.92 4.74
C PHE A 266 -27.57 11.94 3.27
N SER A 267 -26.84 12.69 2.44
CA SER A 267 -26.90 12.48 1.00
C SER A 267 -26.21 11.15 0.71
N THR A 268 -26.89 10.26 -0.01
CA THR A 268 -26.22 9.10 -0.62
C THR A 268 -25.05 9.62 -1.45
N PRO A 269 -23.86 9.00 -1.37
CA PRO A 269 -22.76 9.38 -2.26
C PRO A 269 -23.27 9.31 -3.71
N PRO A 270 -22.82 10.23 -4.59
CA PRO A 270 -23.10 10.10 -6.01
C PRO A 270 -22.65 8.71 -6.50
N PRO A 271 -23.35 8.06 -7.45
CA PRO A 271 -22.88 6.78 -7.96
C PRO A 271 -21.47 6.85 -8.52
N GLN A 272 -20.68 5.80 -8.26
CA GLN A 272 -19.32 5.64 -8.79
C GLN A 272 -19.29 4.58 -9.89
N VAL A 273 -18.27 4.68 -10.75
CA VAL A 273 -18.09 3.80 -11.91
C VAL A 273 -18.12 2.31 -11.52
N PHE A 274 -17.41 1.89 -10.47
CA PHE A 274 -17.37 0.47 -10.11
C PHE A 274 -18.71 -0.04 -9.55
N GLN A 275 -19.49 0.82 -8.89
CA GLN A 275 -20.82 0.46 -8.41
C GLN A 275 -21.82 0.34 -9.57
N GLU A 276 -21.78 1.28 -10.51
CA GLU A 276 -22.62 1.21 -11.70
C GLU A 276 -22.23 0.04 -12.61
N PHE A 277 -20.93 -0.27 -12.71
CA PHE A 277 -20.47 -1.46 -13.42
C PHE A 277 -21.08 -2.72 -12.80
N GLN A 278 -21.05 -2.88 -11.48
CA GLN A 278 -21.67 -4.00 -10.78
C GLN A 278 -23.17 -4.10 -11.06
N ASN A 279 -23.87 -2.96 -11.13
CA ASN A 279 -25.31 -2.91 -11.42
C ASN A 279 -25.62 -3.40 -12.86
N ILE A 280 -24.76 -3.06 -13.82
CA ILE A 280 -24.92 -3.44 -15.24
C ILE A 280 -24.49 -4.90 -15.47
N ALA A 281 -23.30 -5.25 -14.98
CA ALA A 281 -22.65 -6.53 -15.25
C ALA A 281 -23.20 -7.68 -14.40
N GLY A 282 -23.76 -7.36 -13.22
CA GLY A 282 -24.14 -8.36 -12.22
C GLY A 282 -22.95 -9.01 -11.51
N GLN A 283 -21.72 -8.55 -11.74
CA GLN A 283 -20.50 -9.06 -11.12
C GLN A 283 -19.47 -7.97 -10.83
N ASP A 284 -18.51 -8.28 -9.96
CA ASP A 284 -17.48 -7.33 -9.55
C ASP A 284 -16.53 -7.03 -10.71
N ILE A 285 -16.05 -5.79 -10.81
CA ILE A 285 -15.13 -5.40 -11.88
C ILE A 285 -13.80 -6.17 -11.83
N VAL A 286 -13.31 -6.56 -10.65
CA VAL A 286 -12.10 -7.38 -10.55
C VAL A 286 -12.35 -8.76 -11.14
N ASP A 287 -13.48 -9.37 -10.82
CA ASP A 287 -13.87 -10.68 -11.35
C ASP A 287 -14.04 -10.62 -12.87
N ALA A 288 -14.74 -9.59 -13.37
CA ALA A 288 -14.89 -9.38 -14.81
C ALA A 288 -13.54 -9.21 -15.53
N ILE A 289 -12.61 -8.43 -14.97
CA ILE A 289 -11.26 -8.26 -15.55
C ILE A 289 -10.51 -9.59 -15.57
N ASN A 290 -10.58 -10.38 -14.49
CA ASN A 290 -9.94 -11.70 -14.39
C ASN A 290 -10.49 -12.71 -15.40
N GLU A 291 -11.78 -12.63 -15.74
CA GLU A 291 -12.41 -13.47 -16.76
C GLU A 291 -12.15 -12.97 -18.19
N CYS A 292 -11.89 -11.67 -18.34
CA CYS A 292 -11.83 -11.04 -19.66
C CYS A 292 -10.44 -10.95 -20.26
N TYR A 293 -9.43 -10.79 -19.43
CA TYR A 293 -8.05 -10.56 -19.84
C TYR A 293 -7.09 -11.48 -19.10
N ASP A 294 -5.88 -11.59 -19.63
CA ASP A 294 -4.81 -12.43 -19.11
C ASP A 294 -3.47 -11.68 -18.98
N GLY A 295 -2.52 -12.34 -18.32
CA GLY A 295 -1.13 -11.89 -18.20
C GLY A 295 -0.96 -10.56 -17.44
N TYR A 296 0.17 -9.88 -17.69
CA TYR A 296 0.51 -8.66 -16.94
C TYR A 296 -0.41 -7.48 -17.21
N PHE A 297 -1.08 -7.45 -18.38
CA PHE A 297 -2.12 -6.45 -18.62
C PHE A 297 -3.29 -6.63 -17.64
N GLN A 298 -3.81 -7.85 -17.49
CA GLN A 298 -4.83 -8.17 -16.49
C GLN A 298 -4.35 -7.84 -15.07
N GLU A 299 -3.15 -8.30 -14.68
CA GLU A 299 -2.61 -8.05 -13.33
C GLU A 299 -2.49 -6.55 -13.02
N LEU A 300 -2.07 -5.74 -14.00
CA LEU A 300 -1.98 -4.29 -13.86
C LEU A 300 -3.35 -3.64 -13.69
N LEU A 301 -4.35 -4.03 -14.50
CA LEU A 301 -5.70 -3.51 -14.38
C LEU A 301 -6.31 -3.82 -13.01
N VAL A 302 -6.15 -5.06 -12.54
CA VAL A 302 -6.59 -5.47 -11.20
C VAL A 302 -5.87 -4.66 -10.12
N ALA A 303 -4.55 -4.47 -10.24
CA ALA A 303 -3.78 -3.69 -9.27
C ALA A 303 -4.26 -2.24 -9.19
N ILE A 304 -4.58 -1.60 -10.32
CA ILE A 304 -5.17 -0.25 -10.36
C ILE A 304 -6.50 -0.22 -9.58
N VAL A 305 -7.41 -1.15 -9.88
CA VAL A 305 -8.72 -1.23 -9.21
C VAL A 305 -8.56 -1.45 -7.70
N LEU A 306 -7.70 -2.39 -7.29
CA LEU A 306 -7.47 -2.69 -5.88
C LEU A 306 -6.80 -1.52 -5.14
N CYS A 307 -5.85 -0.82 -5.75
CA CYS A 307 -5.23 0.37 -5.18
C CYS A 307 -6.23 1.52 -5.00
N ILE A 308 -7.16 1.69 -5.95
CA ILE A 308 -8.24 2.68 -5.87
C ILE A 308 -9.22 2.32 -4.74
N ARG A 309 -9.56 1.03 -4.61
CA ARG A 309 -10.50 0.55 -3.59
C ARG A 309 -9.94 0.68 -2.18
N ASP A 310 -8.75 0.14 -1.99
CA ASP A 310 -8.10 0.01 -0.70
C ASP A 310 -6.64 -0.40 -0.85
N LYS A 311 -5.79 0.63 -0.98
CA LYS A 311 -4.34 0.49 -1.14
C LYS A 311 -3.67 -0.33 -0.01
N PRO A 312 -3.99 -0.15 1.28
CA PRO A 312 -3.52 -1.05 2.33
C PRO A 312 -3.86 -2.53 2.10
N SER A 313 -5.10 -2.85 1.70
CA SER A 313 -5.50 -4.24 1.39
C SER A 313 -4.79 -4.81 0.17
N TYR A 314 -4.51 -3.98 -0.85
CA TYR A 314 -3.69 -4.37 -1.98
C TYR A 314 -2.29 -4.81 -1.54
N PHE A 315 -1.58 -3.98 -0.76
CA PHE A 315 -0.24 -4.34 -0.28
C PHE A 315 -0.24 -5.51 0.70
N ALA A 316 -1.29 -5.67 1.52
CA ALA A 316 -1.46 -6.85 2.36
C ALA A 316 -1.55 -8.14 1.51
N TYR A 317 -2.32 -8.10 0.43
CA TYR A 317 -2.40 -9.20 -0.54
C TYR A 317 -1.06 -9.47 -1.22
N ARG A 318 -0.37 -8.43 -1.67
CA ARG A 318 0.95 -8.56 -2.31
C ARG A 318 1.99 -9.18 -1.37
N LEU A 319 2.01 -8.75 -0.11
CA LEU A 319 2.89 -9.34 0.92
C LEU A 319 2.55 -10.80 1.19
N TYR A 320 1.25 -11.15 1.27
CA TYR A 320 0.85 -12.53 1.55
C TYR A 320 1.33 -13.46 0.44
N ASN A 321 1.04 -13.11 -0.81
CA ASN A 321 1.49 -13.87 -1.97
C ASN A 321 3.02 -13.93 -2.04
N ALA A 322 3.71 -12.82 -1.77
CA ALA A 322 5.17 -12.78 -1.77
C ALA A 322 5.81 -13.70 -0.70
N ILE A 323 5.10 -13.96 0.40
CA ILE A 323 5.61 -14.82 1.48
C ILE A 323 5.25 -16.29 1.25
N HIS A 324 4.05 -16.56 0.72
CA HIS A 324 3.49 -17.93 0.66
C HIS A 324 3.57 -18.60 -0.71
N ASP A 325 3.56 -17.84 -1.80
CA ASP A 325 3.55 -18.41 -3.14
C ASP A 325 4.98 -18.75 -3.58
N PHE A 326 5.21 -19.97 -4.09
CA PHE A 326 6.44 -20.41 -4.79
C PHE A 326 7.78 -20.00 -4.15
N GLY A 327 7.83 -19.88 -2.82
CA GLY A 327 9.01 -19.49 -2.06
C GLY A 327 9.04 -18.00 -1.71
N PHE A 328 9.70 -17.67 -0.60
CA PHE A 328 9.74 -16.31 -0.07
C PHE A 328 10.36 -15.32 -1.07
N HIS A 329 9.55 -14.48 -1.70
CA HIS A 329 9.94 -13.49 -2.70
C HIS A 329 10.57 -12.25 -2.03
N ASN A 330 11.81 -12.40 -1.56
CA ASN A 330 12.56 -11.39 -0.80
C ASN A 330 12.46 -9.97 -1.38
N LYS A 331 12.70 -9.79 -2.69
CA LYS A 331 12.64 -8.47 -3.35
C LYS A 331 11.30 -7.76 -3.15
N THR A 332 10.19 -8.47 -3.33
CA THR A 332 8.85 -7.88 -3.19
C THR A 332 8.56 -7.54 -1.73
N VAL A 333 8.93 -8.42 -0.78
CA VAL A 333 8.77 -8.16 0.65
C VAL A 333 9.57 -6.94 1.09
N ILE A 334 10.85 -6.87 0.71
CA ILE A 334 11.75 -5.75 1.03
C ILE A 334 11.19 -4.44 0.46
N ARG A 335 10.85 -4.43 -0.84
CA ARG A 335 10.33 -3.26 -1.53
C ARG A 335 9.08 -2.70 -0.84
N ILE A 336 8.10 -3.55 -0.55
CA ILE A 336 6.86 -3.11 0.08
C ILE A 336 7.11 -2.60 1.51
N LEU A 337 7.89 -3.33 2.31
CA LEU A 337 8.15 -2.92 3.69
C LEU A 337 8.91 -1.60 3.78
N ILE A 338 9.92 -1.39 2.94
CA ILE A 338 10.65 -0.12 2.88
C ILE A 338 9.72 1.00 2.42
N ALA A 339 9.10 0.85 1.25
CA ALA A 339 8.33 1.91 0.61
C ALA A 339 7.07 2.32 1.40
N ARG A 340 6.52 1.43 2.25
CA ARG A 340 5.28 1.69 3.00
C ARG A 340 5.51 1.94 4.50
N SER A 341 6.73 1.73 5.01
CA SER A 341 7.06 1.82 6.45
C SER A 341 6.63 3.14 7.11
N GLU A 342 6.80 4.26 6.42
CA GLU A 342 6.47 5.61 6.92
C GLU A 342 5.14 6.16 6.36
N ILE A 343 4.32 5.33 5.71
CA ILE A 343 3.08 5.77 5.04
C ILE A 343 1.85 5.13 5.70
N ASP A 344 1.70 3.81 5.55
CA ASP A 344 0.48 3.10 5.96
C ASP A 344 0.74 1.64 6.35
N LEU A 345 1.97 1.26 6.67
CA LEU A 345 2.32 -0.11 7.08
C LEU A 345 1.47 -0.61 8.26
N MET A 346 1.07 0.26 9.18
CA MET A 346 0.12 -0.08 10.25
C MET A 346 -1.23 -0.57 9.70
N ASN A 347 -1.80 0.14 8.72
CA ASN A 347 -3.06 -0.25 8.10
C ASN A 347 -2.88 -1.54 7.27
N ILE A 348 -1.76 -1.67 6.55
CA ILE A 348 -1.43 -2.89 5.78
C ILE A 348 -1.41 -4.11 6.70
N ARG A 349 -0.73 -4.01 7.85
CA ARG A 349 -0.66 -5.08 8.85
C ARG A 349 -2.03 -5.44 9.41
N GLN A 350 -2.86 -4.44 9.70
CA GLN A 350 -4.24 -4.66 10.12
C GLN A 350 -5.03 -5.43 9.05
N ARG A 351 -4.99 -5.00 7.79
CA ARG A 351 -5.72 -5.67 6.69
C ARG A 351 -5.18 -7.07 6.41
N TYR A 352 -3.87 -7.27 6.56
CA TYR A 352 -3.24 -8.59 6.47
C TYR A 352 -3.82 -9.54 7.51
N LYS A 353 -3.84 -9.12 8.78
CA LYS A 353 -4.38 -9.93 9.89
C LYS A 353 -5.87 -10.20 9.73
N GLU A 354 -6.66 -9.20 9.35
CA GLU A 354 -8.10 -9.34 9.10
C GLU A 354 -8.38 -10.35 7.99
N ARG A 355 -7.56 -10.36 6.92
CA ARG A 355 -7.78 -11.23 5.75
C ARG A 355 -7.26 -12.65 5.93
N TYR A 356 -6.12 -12.83 6.60
CA TYR A 356 -5.41 -14.11 6.65
C TYR A 356 -5.38 -14.77 8.04
N GLY A 357 -5.87 -14.08 9.07
CA GLY A 357 -5.98 -14.61 10.45
C GLY A 357 -4.65 -14.68 11.21
N LYS A 358 -3.50 -14.52 10.55
CA LYS A 358 -2.16 -14.41 11.14
C LYS A 358 -1.60 -13.01 10.90
N SER A 359 -0.76 -12.52 11.80
CA SER A 359 -0.09 -11.23 11.62
C SER A 359 1.03 -11.33 10.58
N LEU A 360 1.34 -10.22 9.91
CA LEU A 360 2.47 -10.14 8.99
C LEU A 360 3.78 -10.47 9.72
N PHE A 361 3.94 -10.00 10.96
CA PHE A 361 5.06 -10.36 11.81
C PHE A 361 5.21 -11.88 12.00
N HIS A 362 4.10 -12.59 12.22
CA HIS A 362 4.13 -14.05 12.37
C HIS A 362 4.69 -14.74 11.14
N ASP A 363 4.21 -14.36 9.96
CA ASP A 363 4.64 -15.03 8.74
C ASP A 363 6.08 -14.66 8.38
N ILE A 364 6.52 -13.41 8.59
CA ILE A 364 7.95 -13.04 8.44
C ILE A 364 8.83 -13.87 9.38
N LYS A 365 8.46 -14.00 10.66
CA LYS A 365 9.20 -14.80 11.64
C LYS A 365 9.24 -16.30 11.29
N HIS A 366 8.21 -16.79 10.60
CA HIS A 366 8.14 -18.19 10.21
C HIS A 366 9.01 -18.51 9.00
N PHE A 367 9.11 -17.58 8.04
CA PHE A 367 9.74 -17.85 6.74
C PHE A 367 11.11 -17.17 6.53
N ALA A 368 11.44 -16.10 7.25
CA ALA A 368 12.76 -15.46 7.18
C ALA A 368 13.69 -15.98 8.31
N SER A 369 14.99 -15.71 8.20
CA SER A 369 15.95 -16.03 9.28
C SER A 369 17.08 -14.99 9.41
N GLY A 370 17.72 -14.99 10.58
CA GLY A 370 18.93 -14.21 10.86
C GLY A 370 18.71 -12.70 10.89
N HIS A 371 19.77 -11.91 10.64
CA HIS A 371 19.68 -10.44 10.69
C HIS A 371 18.71 -9.86 9.64
N TYR A 372 18.46 -10.59 8.55
CA TYR A 372 17.44 -10.21 7.57
C TYR A 372 16.04 -10.26 8.19
N GLU A 373 15.68 -11.37 8.84
CA GLU A 373 14.45 -11.49 9.62
C GLU A 373 14.37 -10.39 10.69
N SER A 374 15.42 -10.23 11.50
CA SER A 374 15.46 -9.21 12.55
C SER A 374 15.20 -7.80 12.02
N ALA A 375 15.77 -7.46 10.86
CA ALA A 375 15.53 -6.17 10.22
C ALA A 375 14.08 -6.00 9.73
N LEU A 376 13.52 -7.02 9.08
CA LEU A 376 12.12 -6.98 8.63
C LEU A 376 11.14 -6.87 9.81
N LEU A 377 11.38 -7.65 10.87
CA LEU A 377 10.57 -7.61 12.09
C LEU A 377 10.67 -6.27 12.80
N ALA A 378 11.85 -5.64 12.81
CA ALA A 378 12.05 -4.31 13.38
C ALA A 378 11.28 -3.22 12.60
N ILE A 379 11.18 -3.33 11.27
CA ILE A 379 10.31 -2.47 10.44
C ILE A 379 8.83 -2.71 10.77
N CYS A 380 8.45 -3.97 11.04
CA CYS A 380 7.08 -4.37 11.37
C CYS A 380 6.70 -4.21 12.86
N ALA A 381 7.58 -3.70 13.72
CA ALA A 381 7.59 -3.94 15.17
C ALA A 381 6.30 -3.65 15.95
N GLY A 382 5.38 -2.82 15.44
CA GLY A 382 4.09 -2.59 16.09
C GLY A 382 3.12 -3.79 16.07
N ASP A 383 3.47 -4.94 15.46
CA ASP A 383 2.66 -6.19 15.45
C ASP A 383 2.90 -7.06 16.71
N THR A 384 3.87 -6.69 17.53
CA THR A 384 4.34 -7.50 18.66
C THR A 384 3.34 -7.60 19.81
N GLU A 385 2.37 -6.68 19.92
CA GLU A 385 1.36 -6.65 20.98
C GLU A 385 0.33 -7.80 20.86
N ASP A 386 0.34 -8.54 19.76
CA ASP A 386 -0.58 -9.63 19.46
C ASP A 386 -0.02 -11.05 19.70
N TYR A 387 1.16 -11.15 20.33
CA TYR A 387 1.84 -12.41 20.65
C TYR A 387 1.56 -12.95 22.05
#